data_AF-A0A2D7ZQN3-F1
#
_entry.id   AF-A0A2D7ZQN3-F1
#
_cell.length_a   1.000
_cell.length_b   1.000
_cell.length_c   1.000
_cell.angle_alpha   90.00
_cell.angle_beta   90.00
_cell.angle_gamma   90.00
#
_symmetry.space_group_name_H-M   'P 1'
#
loop_
_entity.id
_entity.type
_entity.pdbx_description
1 polymer ?
#
loop_
_entity_poly.entity_id
_entity_poly.type
_entity_poly.pdbx_seq_one_letter_code
_entity_poly.pdbx_strand_id
1 'polypeptide(L)'
;MVMNAVNPFATQPQQSLGTMNEATLMALSQQGNPGFTHAALLEQAAAQQQMQRVAVEKNIEVPKVNFYPSRHPDPRKARRKDIKQAYKLLRPTKRSIFDPRRWAWWSNYRYNKNTAVCVVDGCNVMELIQHDNLYAKICDEDTGKSLWELYWQNPVTGEPEAFVAREGVTSGRKMRGTYCPEHLHLYHLLCKWEAEEEKEAEMKPSRFRDKVKKGVSIVSVPVSAAANTAPPHPILKKYEAFFAEIMADARQTKGIYVNFITNPDTGVNDITHIMFDNRMFEKELLEMANPTPAFQDVLRQQAAMHQQHQSAPPLPVVPEIQTEAQQ
;
A
#
# COMPACT_ATOMS: atom_id res chain seq x y z
N MET A 1 -26.02 31.57 -38.42
CA MET A 1 -24.56 31.57 -38.15
C MET A 1 -24.34 31.12 -36.72
N VAL A 2 -23.99 29.84 -36.52
CA VAL A 2 -23.66 29.28 -35.21
C VAL A 2 -22.17 29.44 -35.03
N MET A 3 -21.76 30.27 -34.08
CA MET A 3 -20.35 30.42 -33.71
C MET A 3 -19.92 29.18 -32.93
N ASN A 4 -19.21 28.27 -33.59
CA ASN A 4 -18.47 27.21 -32.93
C ASN A 4 -17.34 27.85 -32.12
N ALA A 5 -17.51 27.95 -30.82
CA ALA A 5 -16.43 28.25 -29.89
C ALA A 5 -15.41 27.11 -29.94
N VAL A 6 -14.32 27.34 -30.68
CA VAL A 6 -13.16 26.46 -30.70
C VAL A 6 -12.52 26.51 -29.31
N ASN A 7 -12.63 25.41 -28.58
CA ASN A 7 -11.91 25.21 -27.31
C ASN A 7 -10.40 25.18 -27.63
N PRO A 8 -9.58 26.14 -27.16
CA PRO A 8 -8.14 26.17 -27.46
C PRO A 8 -7.32 25.13 -26.70
N PHE A 9 -7.97 24.33 -25.83
CA PHE A 9 -7.37 23.21 -25.11
C PHE A 9 -7.55 21.90 -25.86
N ALA A 10 -7.30 21.92 -27.18
CA ALA A 10 -7.15 20.70 -27.96
C ALA A 10 -6.02 19.87 -27.34
N THR A 11 -6.41 18.74 -26.73
CA THR A 11 -5.54 17.66 -26.29
C THR A 11 -4.57 17.31 -27.41
N GLN A 12 -3.31 17.71 -27.27
CA GLN A 12 -2.24 17.18 -28.10
C GLN A 12 -2.22 15.65 -27.98
N PRO A 13 -1.91 14.91 -29.05
CA PRO A 13 -1.66 13.48 -28.97
C PRO A 13 -0.52 13.25 -27.96
N GLN A 14 -0.89 12.70 -26.80
CA GLN A 14 -0.01 12.56 -25.65
C GLN A 14 1.06 11.50 -25.93
N GLN A 15 2.29 11.96 -26.23
CA GLN A 15 3.49 11.13 -26.39
C GLN A 15 3.94 10.56 -25.04
N SER A 16 4.33 9.29 -24.98
CA SER A 16 4.79 8.66 -23.73
C SER A 16 5.95 9.42 -23.07
N LEU A 17 6.02 9.44 -21.73
CA LEU A 17 7.11 10.11 -21.01
C LEU A 17 8.48 9.57 -21.43
N GLY A 18 8.60 8.26 -21.62
CA GLY A 18 9.84 7.63 -22.10
C GLY A 18 10.32 8.07 -23.49
N THR A 19 9.51 8.80 -24.27
CA THR A 19 9.88 9.35 -25.58
C THR A 19 10.05 10.86 -25.58
N MET A 20 9.79 11.53 -24.46
CA MET A 20 9.93 12.99 -24.34
C MET A 20 11.40 13.40 -24.24
N ASN A 21 11.72 14.57 -24.80
CA ASN A 21 13.04 15.16 -24.65
C ASN A 21 13.23 15.69 -23.21
N GLU A 22 14.46 15.70 -22.72
CA GLU A 22 14.83 16.15 -21.37
C GLU A 22 14.33 17.57 -21.09
N ALA A 23 14.46 18.48 -22.07
CA ALA A 23 13.94 19.85 -21.97
C ALA A 23 12.41 19.90 -21.73
N THR A 24 11.67 18.93 -22.29
CA THR A 24 10.22 18.81 -22.07
C THR A 24 9.92 18.27 -20.69
N LEU A 25 10.69 17.30 -20.19
CA LEU A 25 10.57 16.79 -18.82
C LEU A 25 10.88 17.88 -17.79
N MET A 26 11.91 18.69 -18.03
CA MET A 26 12.25 19.85 -17.19
C MET A 26 11.16 20.92 -17.19
N ALA A 27 10.56 21.20 -18.35
CA ALA A 27 9.43 22.13 -18.42
C ALA A 27 8.20 21.61 -17.66
N LEU A 28 7.95 20.29 -17.71
CA LEU A 28 6.86 19.66 -16.97
C LEU A 28 7.09 19.72 -15.45
N SER A 29 8.32 19.49 -14.99
CA SER A 29 8.64 19.57 -13.56
C SER A 29 8.49 20.98 -13.00
N GLN A 30 8.79 22.01 -13.79
CA GLN A 30 8.64 23.41 -13.38
C GLN A 30 7.17 23.88 -13.32
N GLN A 31 6.26 23.18 -14.01
CA GLN A 31 4.88 23.62 -14.19
C GLN A 31 3.87 22.90 -13.28
N GLY A 32 4.30 22.21 -12.23
CA GLY A 32 3.44 21.25 -11.52
C GLY A 32 3.48 21.27 -9.99
N ASN A 33 2.98 20.17 -9.43
CA ASN A 33 3.02 19.85 -8.00
C ASN A 33 4.48 19.76 -7.53
N PRO A 34 4.88 20.46 -6.43
CA PRO A 34 6.25 20.41 -5.92
C PRO A 34 6.70 19.02 -5.48
N GLY A 35 5.76 18.10 -5.19
CA GLY A 35 6.03 16.69 -4.91
C GLY A 35 6.25 15.81 -6.15
N PHE A 36 6.38 16.41 -7.33
CA PHE A 36 6.77 15.70 -8.56
C PHE A 36 7.99 16.38 -9.18
N THR A 37 9.14 16.00 -8.63
CA THR A 37 10.45 16.57 -8.97
C THR A 37 10.85 16.19 -10.39
N HIS A 38 11.81 16.94 -10.95
CA HIS A 38 12.43 16.57 -12.22
C HIS A 38 13.04 15.17 -12.18
N ALA A 39 13.58 14.79 -11.04
CA ALA A 39 14.21 13.48 -10.84
C ALA A 39 13.16 12.35 -10.87
N ALA A 40 11.99 12.52 -10.22
CA ALA A 40 10.89 11.56 -10.32
C ALA A 40 10.37 11.38 -11.76
N LEU A 41 10.34 12.46 -12.54
CA LEU A 41 9.98 12.42 -13.97
C LEU A 41 11.01 11.65 -14.80
N LEU A 42 12.30 11.89 -14.56
CA LEU A 42 13.38 11.19 -15.24
C LEU A 42 13.39 9.71 -14.89
N GLU A 43 13.17 9.37 -13.62
CA GLU A 43 13.09 7.99 -13.16
C GLU A 43 11.93 7.27 -13.83
N GLN A 44 10.74 7.88 -13.87
CA GLN A 44 9.59 7.31 -14.55
C GLN A 44 9.85 7.16 -16.07
N ALA A 45 10.48 8.16 -16.70
CA ALA A 45 10.85 8.07 -18.12
C ALA A 45 11.88 6.93 -18.36
N ALA A 46 12.86 6.77 -17.47
CA ALA A 46 13.88 5.73 -17.55
C ALA A 46 13.27 4.33 -17.35
N ALA A 47 12.39 4.17 -16.37
CA ALA A 47 11.64 2.93 -16.14
C ALA A 47 10.84 2.55 -17.39
N GLN A 48 10.09 3.50 -17.97
CA GLN A 48 9.33 3.27 -19.20
C GLN A 48 10.18 2.87 -20.39
N GLN A 49 11.36 3.48 -20.55
CA GLN A 49 12.29 3.11 -21.61
C GLN A 49 12.85 1.70 -21.42
N GLN A 50 13.25 1.35 -20.19
CA GLN A 50 13.81 0.03 -19.89
C GLN A 50 12.78 -1.06 -20.13
N MET A 51 11.55 -0.87 -19.65
CA MET A 51 10.51 -1.86 -19.89
C MET A 51 10.17 -1.99 -21.37
N GLN A 52 10.22 -0.89 -22.14
CA GLN A 52 10.01 -0.95 -23.59
C GLN A 52 11.11 -1.74 -24.29
N ARG A 53 12.37 -1.66 -23.83
CA ARG A 53 13.47 -2.48 -24.37
C ARG A 53 13.23 -3.96 -24.09
N VAL A 54 12.90 -4.31 -22.85
CA VAL A 54 12.59 -5.71 -22.48
C VAL A 54 11.36 -6.23 -23.25
N ALA A 55 10.33 -5.40 -23.42
CA ALA A 55 9.15 -5.71 -24.21
C ALA A 55 9.51 -6.09 -25.65
N VAL A 56 10.36 -5.30 -26.31
CA VAL A 56 10.79 -5.53 -27.69
C VAL A 56 11.73 -6.75 -27.78
N GLU A 57 12.68 -6.88 -26.86
CA GLU A 57 13.66 -7.98 -26.86
C GLU A 57 12.99 -9.34 -26.64
N LYS A 58 11.96 -9.40 -25.80
CA LYS A 58 11.30 -10.65 -25.39
C LYS A 58 9.92 -10.84 -26.00
N ASN A 59 9.45 -9.92 -26.84
CA ASN A 59 8.09 -9.89 -27.39
C ASN A 59 7.00 -9.96 -26.32
N ILE A 60 7.22 -9.28 -25.18
CA ILE A 60 6.26 -9.21 -24.07
C ILE A 60 5.48 -7.89 -24.15
N GLU A 61 4.17 -7.95 -24.04
CA GLU A 61 3.34 -6.75 -23.98
C GLU A 61 3.48 -6.06 -22.63
N VAL A 62 4.28 -4.99 -22.59
CA VAL A 62 4.40 -4.15 -21.41
C VAL A 62 3.42 -2.97 -21.50
N PRO A 63 2.52 -2.85 -20.52
CA PRO A 63 1.57 -1.74 -20.42
C PRO A 63 2.28 -0.43 -20.09
N LYS A 64 1.90 0.65 -20.80
CA LYS A 64 2.45 1.99 -20.60
C LYS A 64 1.49 2.82 -19.77
N VAL A 65 1.99 3.40 -18.66
CA VAL A 65 1.21 4.28 -17.79
C VAL A 65 1.48 5.74 -18.17
N ASN A 66 0.55 6.33 -18.90
CA ASN A 66 0.62 7.73 -19.29
C ASN A 66 0.13 8.63 -18.13
N PHE A 67 1.01 8.88 -17.16
CA PHE A 67 0.77 9.87 -16.12
C PHE A 67 1.35 11.23 -16.53
N TYR A 68 0.62 12.31 -16.28
CA TYR A 68 1.09 13.67 -16.56
C TYR A 68 0.74 14.55 -15.37
N PRO A 69 1.70 15.30 -14.83
CA PRO A 69 1.44 16.25 -13.76
C PRO A 69 0.45 17.32 -14.18
N SER A 70 -0.42 17.71 -13.24
CA SER A 70 -1.34 18.81 -13.41
C SER A 70 -0.58 20.14 -13.50
N ARG A 71 -0.82 20.89 -14.58
CA ARG A 71 -0.28 22.25 -14.80
C ARG A 71 -1.01 23.36 -14.02
N HIS A 72 -1.48 23.06 -12.81
CA HIS A 72 -2.28 24.02 -12.06
C HIS A 72 -1.35 24.96 -11.27
N PRO A 73 -1.55 26.30 -11.30
CA PRO A 73 -0.63 27.24 -10.66
C PRO A 73 -0.60 27.11 -9.13
N ASP A 74 -1.72 26.75 -8.50
CA ASP A 74 -1.79 26.42 -7.07
C ASP A 74 -1.34 24.96 -6.83
N PRO A 75 -0.25 24.73 -6.06
CA PRO A 75 0.31 23.40 -5.83
C PRO A 75 -0.66 22.45 -5.14
N ARG A 76 -1.56 22.96 -4.29
CA ARG A 76 -2.53 22.11 -3.57
C ARG A 76 -3.60 21.57 -4.50
N LYS A 77 -4.05 22.42 -5.42
CA LYS A 77 -5.02 22.03 -6.45
C LYS A 77 -4.38 21.15 -7.50
N ALA A 78 -3.10 21.37 -7.83
CA ALA A 78 -2.32 20.46 -8.68
C ALA A 78 -2.26 19.07 -8.06
N ARG A 79 -1.80 18.95 -6.81
CA ARG A 79 -1.72 17.68 -6.08
C ARG A 79 -3.04 16.94 -6.01
N ARG A 80 -4.14 17.64 -5.69
CA ARG A 80 -5.49 17.02 -5.69
C ARG A 80 -5.92 16.49 -7.05
N LYS A 81 -5.50 17.13 -8.14
CA LYS A 81 -5.76 16.65 -9.50
C LYS A 81 -4.89 15.43 -9.82
N ASP A 82 -3.63 15.47 -9.43
CA ASP A 82 -2.66 14.38 -9.59
C ASP A 82 -3.11 13.12 -8.83
N ILE A 83 -3.50 13.27 -7.56
CA ILE A 83 -4.10 12.20 -6.74
C ILE A 83 -5.32 11.59 -7.46
N LYS A 84 -6.26 12.43 -7.92
CA LYS A 84 -7.45 11.94 -8.63
C LYS A 84 -7.10 11.21 -9.93
N GLN A 85 -6.09 11.69 -10.66
CA GLN A 85 -5.62 11.06 -11.88
C GLN A 85 -4.96 9.72 -11.58
N ALA A 86 -4.11 9.64 -10.55
CA ALA A 86 -3.49 8.40 -10.10
C ALA A 86 -4.54 7.37 -9.68
N TYR A 87 -5.53 7.76 -8.87
CA TYR A 87 -6.66 6.89 -8.53
C TYR A 87 -7.42 6.36 -9.76
N LYS A 88 -7.57 7.19 -10.79
CA LYS A 88 -8.25 6.79 -12.03
C LYS A 88 -7.43 5.75 -12.79
N LEU A 89 -6.11 5.93 -12.86
CA LEU A 89 -5.19 5.03 -13.57
C LEU A 89 -4.92 3.73 -12.81
N LEU A 90 -4.85 3.77 -11.48
CA LEU A 90 -4.61 2.61 -10.63
C LEU A 90 -5.86 1.78 -10.34
N ARG A 91 -7.03 2.26 -10.79
CA ARG A 91 -8.30 1.58 -10.52
C ARG A 91 -8.31 0.22 -11.23
N PRO A 92 -8.61 -0.87 -10.52
CA PRO A 92 -8.67 -2.20 -11.13
C PRO A 92 -9.70 -2.26 -12.26
N THR A 93 -9.36 -2.92 -13.36
CA THR A 93 -10.23 -2.97 -14.53
C THR A 93 -11.46 -3.82 -14.25
N LYS A 94 -12.63 -3.17 -14.33
CA LYS A 94 -13.93 -3.82 -14.15
C LYS A 94 -14.36 -4.52 -15.44
N ARG A 95 -15.10 -5.62 -15.30
CA ARG A 95 -15.77 -6.26 -16.43
C ARG A 95 -16.88 -5.36 -16.95
N SER A 96 -17.16 -5.47 -18.25
CA SER A 96 -18.34 -4.81 -18.86
C SER A 96 -19.61 -5.19 -18.10
N ILE A 97 -20.57 -4.27 -18.03
CA ILE A 97 -21.90 -4.54 -17.45
C ILE A 97 -22.59 -5.68 -18.23
N PHE A 98 -22.29 -5.84 -19.51
CA PHE A 98 -22.89 -6.87 -20.37
C PHE A 98 -22.11 -8.18 -20.40
N ASP A 99 -20.99 -8.30 -19.66
CA ASP A 99 -20.25 -9.57 -19.59
C ASP A 99 -21.06 -10.58 -18.75
N PRO A 100 -21.47 -11.73 -19.32
CA PRO A 100 -22.28 -12.72 -18.60
C PRO A 100 -21.58 -13.25 -17.34
N ARG A 101 -20.24 -13.28 -17.32
CA ARG A 101 -19.47 -13.72 -16.14
C ARG A 101 -19.61 -12.78 -14.95
N ARG A 102 -19.93 -11.51 -15.20
CA ARG A 102 -20.16 -10.54 -14.12
C ARG A 102 -21.43 -10.86 -13.34
N TRP A 103 -22.50 -11.25 -14.04
CA TRP A 103 -23.79 -11.59 -13.44
C TRP A 103 -23.84 -13.03 -12.93
N ALA A 104 -23.32 -13.98 -13.69
CA ALA A 104 -23.43 -15.39 -13.35
C ALA A 104 -22.47 -15.83 -12.23
N TRP A 105 -21.32 -15.16 -12.04
CA TRP A 105 -20.27 -15.58 -11.08
C TRP A 105 -19.81 -14.47 -10.14
N TRP A 106 -20.53 -13.34 -10.10
CA TRP A 106 -20.26 -12.18 -9.24
C TRP A 106 -18.82 -11.65 -9.35
N SER A 107 -18.16 -11.93 -10.48
CA SER A 107 -16.77 -11.52 -10.76
C SER A 107 -16.78 -10.12 -11.37
N ASN A 108 -16.71 -9.09 -10.52
CA ASN A 108 -16.72 -7.70 -10.99
C ASN A 108 -15.44 -7.28 -11.72
N TYR A 109 -14.32 -7.97 -11.48
CA TYR A 109 -12.98 -7.56 -11.91
C TYR A 109 -12.43 -8.49 -12.99
N ARG A 110 -11.83 -7.91 -14.03
CA ARG A 110 -11.35 -8.67 -15.20
C ARG A 110 -10.14 -9.54 -14.88
N TYR A 111 -9.18 -8.97 -14.13
CA TYR A 111 -7.86 -9.55 -13.88
C TYR A 111 -7.64 -10.04 -12.45
N ASN A 112 -8.73 -10.21 -11.68
CA ASN A 112 -8.65 -10.69 -10.30
C ASN A 112 -8.61 -12.23 -10.23
N LYS A 113 -7.49 -12.83 -10.64
CA LYS A 113 -7.32 -14.30 -10.69
C LYS A 113 -6.16 -14.80 -9.84
N ASN A 114 -4.97 -14.23 -10.03
CA ASN A 114 -3.73 -14.67 -9.40
C ASN A 114 -2.80 -13.49 -9.08
N THR A 115 -1.99 -13.64 -8.03
CA THR A 115 -1.08 -12.59 -7.51
C THR A 115 -0.01 -12.18 -8.51
N ALA A 116 0.29 -13.05 -9.47
CA ALA A 116 1.21 -12.81 -10.58
C ALA A 116 0.66 -11.89 -11.70
N VAL A 117 -0.62 -11.49 -11.66
CA VAL A 117 -1.23 -10.70 -12.75
C VAL A 117 -1.55 -9.29 -12.27
N CYS A 118 -1.22 -8.31 -13.11
CA CYS A 118 -1.57 -6.92 -12.82
C CYS A 118 -3.07 -6.69 -12.98
N VAL A 119 -3.66 -6.03 -11.98
CA VAL A 119 -5.11 -5.83 -11.86
C VAL A 119 -5.69 -4.74 -12.76
N VAL A 120 -4.83 -3.88 -13.30
CA VAL A 120 -5.22 -2.75 -14.15
C VAL A 120 -5.18 -3.17 -15.62
N ASP A 121 -4.04 -3.63 -16.10
CA ASP A 121 -3.79 -3.92 -17.52
C ASP A 121 -3.91 -5.41 -17.86
N GLY A 122 -3.69 -6.31 -16.90
CA GLY A 122 -3.68 -7.76 -17.09
C GLY A 122 -2.31 -8.35 -17.41
N CYS A 123 -1.23 -7.58 -17.29
CA CYS A 123 0.13 -8.01 -17.57
C CYS A 123 0.62 -9.08 -16.58
N ASN A 124 1.43 -10.03 -17.07
CA ASN A 124 1.97 -11.13 -16.27
C ASN A 124 3.27 -10.71 -15.57
N VAL A 125 3.15 -10.25 -14.34
CA VAL A 125 4.25 -9.72 -13.53
C VAL A 125 5.30 -10.78 -13.18
N MET A 126 4.89 -12.03 -13.02
CA MET A 126 5.83 -13.11 -12.72
C MET A 126 6.85 -13.33 -13.84
N GLU A 127 6.39 -13.28 -15.09
CA GLU A 127 7.24 -13.42 -16.27
C GLU A 127 8.19 -12.23 -16.42
N LEU A 128 7.70 -11.01 -16.12
CA LEU A 128 8.55 -9.82 -16.06
C LEU A 128 9.69 -9.97 -15.04
N ILE A 129 9.37 -10.37 -13.80
CA ILE A 129 10.36 -10.53 -12.72
C ILE A 129 11.40 -11.61 -13.07
N GLN A 130 10.98 -12.70 -13.72
CA GLN A 130 11.89 -13.79 -14.12
C GLN A 130 12.97 -13.32 -15.10
N HIS A 131 12.64 -12.37 -15.97
CA HIS A 131 13.60 -11.83 -16.94
C HIS A 131 14.43 -10.69 -16.37
N ASP A 132 13.79 -9.75 -15.69
CA ASP A 132 14.46 -8.60 -15.11
C ASP A 132 13.63 -8.04 -13.95
N ASN A 133 14.26 -7.85 -12.79
CA ASN A 133 13.57 -7.28 -11.64
C ASN A 133 13.50 -5.75 -11.77
N LEU A 134 12.61 -5.27 -12.62
CA LEU A 134 12.37 -3.85 -12.86
C LEU A 134 11.96 -3.11 -11.57
N TYR A 135 11.33 -3.80 -10.61
CA TYR A 135 11.01 -3.22 -9.30
C TYR A 135 12.23 -2.86 -8.48
N ALA A 136 13.36 -3.57 -8.66
CA ALA A 136 14.60 -3.28 -7.94
C ALA A 136 15.35 -2.07 -8.51
N LYS A 137 15.03 -1.65 -9.74
CA LYS A 137 15.69 -0.53 -10.43
C LYS A 137 15.03 0.82 -10.17
N ILE A 138 13.76 0.79 -9.79
CA ILE A 138 12.98 1.97 -9.43
C ILE A 138 13.19 2.17 -7.93
N CYS A 139 13.79 3.30 -7.56
CA CYS A 139 14.21 3.63 -6.22
C CYS A 139 13.52 4.89 -5.74
N ASP A 140 13.00 4.82 -4.52
CA ASP A 140 12.48 6.00 -3.85
C ASP A 140 13.61 7.00 -3.54
N GLU A 141 13.49 8.24 -4.04
CA GLU A 141 14.47 9.32 -3.80
C GLU A 141 14.65 9.64 -2.31
N ASP A 142 13.60 9.53 -1.50
CA ASP A 142 13.64 9.94 -0.09
C ASP A 142 14.33 8.90 0.79
N THR A 143 14.11 7.61 0.50
CA THR A 143 14.62 6.51 1.32
C THR A 143 15.80 5.78 0.69
N GLY A 144 16.03 5.96 -0.61
CA GLY A 144 17.02 5.20 -1.40
C GLY A 144 16.66 3.73 -1.60
N LYS A 145 15.49 3.28 -1.12
CA LYS A 145 15.05 1.90 -1.21
C LYS A 145 14.35 1.63 -2.52
N SER A 146 14.54 0.43 -3.06
CA SER A 146 13.84 0.03 -4.27
C SER A 146 12.36 -0.28 -4.01
N LEU A 147 11.51 -0.20 -5.03
CA LEU A 147 10.10 -0.62 -4.91
C LEU A 147 9.99 -2.10 -4.50
N TRP A 148 10.97 -2.92 -4.89
CA TRP A 148 11.04 -4.31 -4.45
C TRP A 148 11.18 -4.43 -2.93
N GLU A 149 12.10 -3.67 -2.33
CA GLU A 149 12.29 -3.67 -0.88
C GLU A 149 11.10 -3.07 -0.13
N LEU A 150 10.45 -2.04 -0.69
CA LEU A 150 9.35 -1.35 -0.03
C LEU A 150 8.04 -2.15 -0.04
N TYR A 151 7.76 -2.90 -1.12
CA TYR A 151 6.44 -3.49 -1.35
C TYR A 151 6.44 -4.99 -1.60
N TRP A 152 7.58 -5.57 -1.97
CA TRP A 152 7.73 -7.00 -2.25
C TRP A 152 8.46 -7.76 -1.15
N GLN A 153 8.83 -7.10 -0.06
CA GLN A 153 9.37 -7.74 1.13
C GLN A 153 8.40 -7.55 2.29
N ASN A 154 8.16 -8.63 3.03
CA ASN A 154 7.41 -8.53 4.26
C ASN A 154 8.26 -7.78 5.31
N PRO A 155 7.75 -6.70 5.93
CA PRO A 155 8.55 -5.88 6.84
C PRO A 155 8.95 -6.60 8.14
N VAL A 156 8.26 -7.69 8.50
CA VAL A 156 8.53 -8.44 9.73
C VAL A 156 9.46 -9.62 9.46
N THR A 157 9.21 -10.39 8.40
CA THR A 157 9.97 -11.62 8.11
C THR A 157 11.12 -11.41 7.12
N GLY A 158 11.09 -10.34 6.33
CA GLY A 158 12.04 -10.10 5.23
C GLY A 158 11.85 -11.02 4.02
N GLU A 159 10.88 -11.93 4.06
CA GLU A 159 10.59 -12.85 2.96
C GLU A 159 9.94 -12.11 1.78
N PRO A 160 10.21 -12.55 0.53
CA PRO A 160 9.61 -11.96 -0.64
C PRO A 160 8.12 -12.32 -0.71
N GLU A 161 7.25 -11.32 -0.52
CA GLU A 161 5.79 -11.45 -0.59
C GLU A 161 5.25 -10.50 -1.66
N ALA A 162 4.47 -11.02 -2.61
CA ALA A 162 3.94 -10.20 -3.69
C ALA A 162 2.98 -9.12 -3.17
N PHE A 163 3.16 -7.89 -3.64
CA PHE A 163 2.25 -6.80 -3.32
C PHE A 163 0.81 -7.12 -3.73
N VAL A 164 -0.15 -6.98 -2.82
CA VAL A 164 -1.56 -7.25 -3.08
C VAL A 164 -2.36 -5.96 -3.26
N ALA A 165 -2.84 -5.73 -4.47
CA ALA A 165 -3.64 -4.55 -4.79
C ALA A 165 -5.03 -4.60 -4.13
N ARG A 166 -5.64 -3.42 -3.93
CA ARG A 166 -6.97 -3.27 -3.32
C ARG A 166 -7.99 -2.69 -4.29
N GLU A 167 -9.27 -2.97 -4.05
CA GLU A 167 -10.39 -2.48 -4.87
C GLU A 167 -10.42 -0.94 -5.01
N GLY A 168 -10.14 -0.23 -3.92
CA GLY A 168 -10.10 1.22 -3.85
C GLY A 168 -8.68 1.79 -3.91
N VAL A 169 -7.71 1.07 -4.48
CA VAL A 169 -6.27 1.41 -4.54
C VAL A 169 -5.61 1.39 -3.16
N THR A 170 -5.95 2.33 -2.29
CA THR A 170 -5.45 2.43 -0.89
C THR A 170 -6.44 1.86 0.12
N SER A 171 -7.72 1.77 -0.23
CA SER A 171 -8.81 1.31 0.63
C SER A 171 -9.60 0.13 0.03
N GLY A 172 -10.49 -0.45 0.83
CA GLY A 172 -11.37 -1.55 0.40
C GLY A 172 -10.75 -2.95 0.52
N ARG A 173 -11.39 -3.92 -0.13
CA ARG A 173 -11.04 -5.35 -0.05
C ARG A 173 -9.72 -5.64 -0.79
N LYS A 174 -8.89 -6.49 -0.19
CA LYS A 174 -7.70 -7.08 -0.85
C LYS A 174 -8.13 -7.91 -2.06
N MET A 175 -7.49 -7.69 -3.20
CA MET A 175 -7.71 -8.49 -4.39
C MET A 175 -6.76 -9.69 -4.41
N ARG A 176 -6.85 -10.51 -5.45
CA ARG A 176 -5.95 -11.65 -5.69
C ARG A 176 -4.96 -11.32 -6.81
N GLY A 177 -4.53 -10.07 -6.94
CA GLY A 177 -3.65 -9.61 -8.02
C GLY A 177 -2.77 -8.45 -7.57
N THR A 178 -1.75 -8.12 -8.37
CA THR A 178 -0.72 -7.14 -8.04
C THR A 178 -0.73 -5.92 -8.98
N TYR A 179 0.26 -5.03 -8.88
CA TYR A 179 0.54 -3.97 -9.83
C TYR A 179 1.81 -4.28 -10.63
N CYS A 180 1.82 -3.98 -11.92
CA CYS A 180 3.05 -4.00 -12.72
C CYS A 180 4.01 -2.88 -12.24
N PRO A 181 5.31 -2.89 -12.62
CA PRO A 181 6.30 -1.96 -12.10
C PRO A 181 5.88 -0.48 -12.18
N GLU A 182 5.33 -0.04 -13.31
CA GLU A 182 4.84 1.35 -13.47
C GLU A 182 3.63 1.66 -12.60
N HIS A 183 2.65 0.76 -12.53
CA HIS A 183 1.49 0.96 -11.68
C HIS A 183 1.90 0.96 -10.20
N LEU A 184 2.90 0.16 -9.82
CA LEU A 184 3.42 0.16 -8.46
C LEU A 184 4.20 1.45 -8.14
N HIS A 185 4.97 1.95 -9.10
CA HIS A 185 5.64 3.25 -8.97
C HIS A 185 4.62 4.40 -8.83
N LEU A 186 3.58 4.44 -9.68
CA LEU A 186 2.51 5.43 -9.56
C LEU A 186 1.74 5.28 -8.23
N TYR A 187 1.55 4.06 -7.74
CA TYR A 187 0.97 3.81 -6.43
C TYR A 187 1.85 4.35 -5.29
N HIS A 188 3.16 4.16 -5.36
CA HIS A 188 4.10 4.71 -4.40
C HIS A 188 4.05 6.24 -4.36
N LEU A 189 4.07 6.89 -5.53
CA LEU A 189 3.91 8.34 -5.64
C LEU A 189 2.56 8.83 -5.09
N LEU A 190 1.48 8.09 -5.36
CA LEU A 190 0.17 8.39 -4.79
C LEU A 190 0.22 8.40 -3.25
N CYS A 191 0.81 7.37 -2.63
CA CYS A 191 0.93 7.30 -1.18
C CYS A 191 1.71 8.50 -0.61
N LYS A 192 2.78 8.94 -1.28
CA LYS A 192 3.51 10.16 -0.89
C LYS A 192 2.63 11.40 -0.97
N TRP A 193 1.93 11.61 -2.07
CA TRP A 193 1.07 12.79 -2.23
C TRP A 193 -0.07 12.83 -1.22
N GLU A 194 -0.63 11.66 -0.87
CA GLU A 194 -1.63 11.55 0.19
C GLU A 194 -1.05 11.92 1.56
N ALA A 195 0.12 11.38 1.91
CA ALA A 195 0.79 11.69 3.16
C ALA A 195 1.13 13.19 3.27
N GLU A 196 1.58 13.82 2.19
CA GLU A 196 1.81 15.27 2.18
C GLU A 196 0.51 16.09 2.26
N GLU A 197 -0.57 15.66 1.60
CA GLU A 197 -1.88 16.32 1.71
C GLU A 197 -2.44 16.21 3.14
N GLU A 198 -2.24 15.07 3.79
CA GLU A 198 -2.62 14.84 5.18
C GLU A 198 -1.81 15.74 6.12
N LYS A 199 -0.47 15.73 6.00
CA LYS A 199 0.43 16.60 6.76
C LYS A 199 0.08 18.09 6.61
N GLU A 200 -0.22 18.55 5.40
CA GLU A 200 -0.68 19.93 5.17
C GLU A 200 -2.06 20.21 5.77
N ALA A 201 -2.95 19.21 5.79
CA ALA A 201 -4.27 19.33 6.37
C ALA A 201 -4.22 19.36 7.90
N GLU A 202 -3.24 18.70 8.52
CA GLU A 202 -2.98 18.73 9.96
C GLU A 202 -2.38 20.07 10.41
N MET A 203 -1.42 20.61 9.64
CA MET A 203 -0.81 21.92 9.95
C MET A 203 -1.80 23.08 9.87
N LYS A 204 -2.89 22.94 9.11
CA LYS A 204 -3.92 23.97 9.02
C LYS A 204 -5.00 23.70 10.06
N PRO A 205 -5.37 24.68 10.89
CA PRO A 205 -6.49 24.53 11.82
C PRO A 205 -7.79 24.36 11.03
N SER A 206 -8.15 23.10 10.73
CA SER A 206 -9.39 22.77 10.04
C SER A 206 -10.55 23.01 10.98
N ARG A 207 -11.64 23.61 10.49
CA ARG A 207 -12.86 23.75 11.30
C ARG A 207 -13.39 22.36 11.64
N PHE A 208 -14.02 22.22 12.80
CA PHE A 208 -14.63 20.96 13.28
C PHE A 208 -15.48 20.25 12.21
N ARG A 209 -16.22 21.02 11.40
CA ARG A 209 -17.04 20.51 10.28
C ARG A 209 -16.24 19.76 9.21
N ASP A 210 -14.99 20.13 9.00
CA ASP A 210 -14.12 19.49 8.00
C ASP A 210 -13.60 18.13 8.49
N LYS A 211 -13.36 18.00 9.81
CA LYS A 211 -12.98 16.72 10.44
C LYS A 211 -14.16 15.73 10.45
N VAL A 212 -15.38 16.21 10.75
CA VAL A 212 -16.60 15.39 10.72
C VAL A 212 -16.90 14.88 9.31
N LYS A 213 -16.75 15.72 8.27
CA LYS A 213 -16.97 15.31 6.86
C LYS A 213 -15.97 14.26 6.37
N LYS A 214 -14.78 14.20 6.97
CA LYS A 214 -13.77 13.17 6.69
C LYS A 214 -14.07 11.83 7.39
N GLY A 215 -15.18 11.72 8.12
CA GLY A 215 -15.54 10.49 8.83
C GLY A 215 -14.70 10.23 10.08
N VAL A 216 -13.87 11.19 10.49
CA VAL A 216 -13.13 11.13 11.75
C VAL A 216 -14.11 11.55 12.85
N SER A 217 -14.68 10.58 13.57
CA SER A 217 -15.30 10.88 14.85
C SER A 217 -14.19 11.34 15.78
N ILE A 218 -14.18 12.64 16.11
CA ILE A 218 -13.40 13.10 17.26
C ILE A 218 -14.12 12.50 18.46
N VAL A 219 -13.66 11.33 18.90
CA VAL A 219 -13.88 10.89 20.28
C VAL A 219 -13.06 11.87 21.09
N SER A 220 -13.69 12.99 21.48
CA SER A 220 -13.16 13.84 22.52
C SER A 220 -13.18 12.99 23.77
N VAL A 221 -12.11 12.23 23.99
CA VAL A 221 -11.80 11.71 25.31
C VAL A 221 -11.62 12.99 26.14
N PRO A 222 -12.52 13.29 27.10
CA PRO A 222 -12.27 14.41 27.98
C PRO A 222 -10.92 14.16 28.61
N VAL A 223 -9.98 15.07 28.37
CA VAL A 223 -8.75 15.13 29.16
C VAL A 223 -9.17 15.68 30.53
N SER A 224 -9.87 14.86 31.30
CA SER A 224 -9.94 15.00 32.74
C SER A 224 -8.66 14.39 33.32
N ALA A 225 -7.52 14.89 32.85
CA ALA A 225 -6.21 14.65 33.42
C ALA A 225 -5.48 16.00 33.48
N ALA A 226 -5.55 16.58 34.68
CA ALA A 226 -4.75 17.69 35.17
C ALA A 226 -4.85 19.03 34.40
N ALA A 227 -5.87 19.80 34.75
CA ALA A 227 -5.75 21.26 34.72
C ALA A 227 -4.70 21.69 35.75
N ASN A 228 -3.41 21.60 35.39
CA ASN A 228 -2.33 22.21 36.16
C ASN A 228 -1.67 23.29 35.30
N THR A 229 -2.13 24.52 35.54
CA THR A 229 -1.68 25.80 34.98
C THR A 229 -0.27 26.16 35.45
N ALA A 230 0.75 25.44 35.00
CA ALA A 230 2.12 25.89 35.07
C ALA A 230 2.89 25.50 33.79
N PRO A 231 3.61 26.43 33.15
CA PRO A 231 4.44 26.09 32.01
C PRO A 231 5.52 25.09 32.47
N PRO A 232 5.69 23.94 31.77
CA PRO A 232 6.73 22.99 32.12
C PRO A 232 8.11 23.65 32.00
N HIS A 233 9.03 23.24 32.88
CA HIS A 233 10.40 23.75 32.89
C HIS A 233 11.02 23.65 31.47
N PRO A 234 11.80 24.64 30.98
CA PRO A 234 12.27 24.68 29.60
C PRO A 234 12.99 23.41 29.11
N ILE A 235 13.64 22.69 30.03
CA ILE A 235 14.33 21.42 29.75
C ILE A 235 13.35 20.29 29.39
N LEU A 236 12.11 20.33 29.88
CA LEU A 236 11.09 19.30 29.64
C LEU A 236 10.39 19.46 28.29
N LYS A 237 10.42 20.66 27.69
CA LYS A 237 9.85 20.91 26.35
C LYS A 237 10.41 19.98 25.27
N LYS A 238 11.69 19.63 25.36
CA LYS A 238 12.33 18.72 24.39
C LYS A 238 11.85 17.27 24.51
N TYR A 239 11.30 16.89 25.66
CA TYR A 239 10.79 15.54 25.92
C TYR A 239 9.27 15.46 25.81
N GLU A 240 8.59 16.54 25.42
CA GLU A 240 7.13 16.57 25.32
C GLU A 240 6.59 15.55 24.30
N ALA A 241 7.27 15.39 23.16
CA ALA A 241 6.96 14.37 22.17
C ALA A 241 7.09 12.94 22.75
N PHE A 242 8.15 12.68 23.52
CA PHE A 242 8.39 11.41 24.19
C PHE A 242 7.30 11.07 25.22
N PHE A 243 6.87 12.05 26.03
CA PHE A 243 5.78 11.84 26.98
C PHE A 243 4.43 11.61 26.27
N ALA A 244 4.19 12.25 25.13
CA ALA A 244 2.98 12.05 24.34
C ALA A 244 2.88 10.63 23.76
N GLU A 245 4.00 10.11 23.23
CA GLU A 245 4.10 8.73 22.72
C GLU A 245 3.90 7.72 23.84
N ILE A 246 4.60 7.86 24.96
CA ILE A 246 4.45 6.93 26.10
C ILE A 246 3.03 6.96 26.67
N MET A 247 2.38 8.11 26.74
CA MET A 247 0.98 8.19 27.17
C MET A 247 0.02 7.54 26.18
N ALA A 248 0.34 7.53 24.89
CA ALA A 248 -0.44 6.80 23.89
C ALA A 248 -0.23 5.28 24.04
N ASP A 249 1.01 4.84 24.22
CA ASP A 249 1.36 3.43 24.34
C ASP A 249 0.90 2.80 25.66
N ALA A 250 0.92 3.56 26.76
CA ALA A 250 0.38 3.14 28.05
C ALA A 250 -1.14 2.95 28.05
N ARG A 251 -1.85 3.49 27.06
CA ARG A 251 -3.29 3.21 26.87
C ARG A 251 -3.53 1.92 26.10
N GLN A 252 -2.61 1.54 25.24
CA GLN A 252 -2.75 0.37 24.37
C GLN A 252 -2.21 -0.90 25.03
N THR A 253 -1.08 -0.78 25.71
CA THR A 253 -0.37 -1.91 26.33
C THR A 253 -0.57 -1.90 27.84
N LYS A 254 -0.71 -3.09 28.44
CA LYS A 254 -0.85 -3.24 29.91
C LYS A 254 0.51 -3.24 30.65
N GLY A 255 1.62 -3.10 29.92
CA GLY A 255 2.97 -3.17 30.45
C GLY A 255 3.60 -1.82 30.81
N ILE A 256 2.96 -0.70 30.48
CA ILE A 256 3.49 0.64 30.76
C ILE A 256 2.65 1.32 31.84
N TYR A 257 3.29 1.74 32.92
CA TYR A 257 2.65 2.47 34.01
C TYR A 257 3.25 3.86 34.13
N VAL A 258 2.40 4.89 34.08
CA VAL A 258 2.80 6.29 34.27
C VAL A 258 2.10 6.83 35.51
N ASN A 259 2.89 7.10 36.55
CA ASN A 259 2.39 7.64 37.82
C ASN A 259 2.87 9.08 38.00
N PHE A 260 1.93 9.97 38.35
CA PHE A 260 2.20 11.36 38.67
C PHE A 260 2.05 11.57 40.17
N ILE A 261 3.14 11.96 40.82
CA ILE A 261 3.15 12.31 42.24
C ILE A 261 2.97 13.83 42.32
N THR A 262 1.76 14.24 42.67
CA THR A 262 1.44 15.64 43.00
C THR A 262 1.99 15.98 44.38
N ASN A 263 2.59 17.16 44.49
CA ASN A 263 2.91 17.73 45.79
C ASN A 263 1.61 18.10 46.52
N PRO A 264 1.40 17.66 47.78
CA PRO A 264 0.18 17.93 48.52
C PRO A 264 -0.04 19.42 48.80
N ASP A 265 1.02 20.23 48.83
CA ASP A 265 0.93 21.65 49.19
C ASP A 265 0.72 22.56 47.96
N THR A 266 1.30 22.21 46.81
CA THR A 266 1.23 23.04 45.59
C THR A 266 0.25 22.52 44.54
N GLY A 267 -0.16 21.25 44.64
CA GLY A 267 -1.00 20.57 43.65
C GLY A 267 -0.31 20.34 42.29
N VAL A 268 0.97 20.70 42.16
CA VAL A 268 1.77 20.52 40.94
C VAL A 268 2.37 19.11 40.94
N ASN A 269 2.46 18.51 39.75
CA ASN A 269 3.15 17.24 39.55
C ASN A 269 4.66 17.46 39.67
N ASP A 270 5.25 17.09 40.82
CA ASP A 270 6.67 17.27 41.07
C ASP A 270 7.49 16.09 40.52
N ILE A 271 6.93 14.88 40.53
CA ILE A 271 7.63 13.66 40.12
C ILE A 271 6.73 12.81 39.21
N THR A 272 7.26 12.42 38.04
CA THR A 272 6.61 11.48 37.13
C THR A 272 7.45 10.20 37.06
N HIS A 273 6.84 9.06 37.39
CA HIS A 273 7.45 7.74 37.25
C HIS A 273 6.91 7.06 36.00
N ILE A 274 7.81 6.57 35.14
CA ILE A 274 7.47 5.70 34.01
C ILE A 274 8.08 4.33 34.31
N MET A 275 7.24 3.30 34.37
CA MET A 275 7.68 1.93 34.62
C MET A 275 7.28 1.05 33.44
N PHE A 276 8.22 0.24 32.98
CA PHE A 276 8.03 -0.78 31.96
C PHE A 276 8.10 -2.15 32.60
N ASP A 277 7.01 -2.91 32.59
CA ASP A 277 6.99 -4.29 33.04
C ASP A 277 7.26 -5.24 31.87
N ASN A 278 8.53 -5.65 31.75
CA ASN A 278 8.99 -6.57 30.71
C ASN A 278 8.21 -7.89 30.69
N ARG A 279 7.67 -8.35 31.82
CA ARG A 279 6.92 -9.61 31.89
C ARG A 279 5.57 -9.50 31.19
N MET A 280 4.95 -8.33 31.25
CA MET A 280 3.69 -8.07 30.55
C MET A 280 3.92 -7.99 29.03
N PHE A 281 5.03 -7.40 28.59
CA PHE A 281 5.39 -7.37 27.18
C PHE A 281 5.68 -8.77 26.62
N GLU A 282 6.42 -9.61 27.36
CA GLU A 282 6.66 -11.00 26.96
C GLU A 282 5.36 -11.80 26.86
N LYS A 283 4.41 -11.58 27.77
CA LYS A 283 3.09 -12.20 27.74
C LYS A 283 2.27 -11.75 26.53
N GLU A 284 2.28 -10.46 26.22
CA GLU A 284 1.57 -9.90 25.05
C GLU A 284 2.15 -10.43 23.73
N LEU A 285 3.49 -10.55 23.65
CA LEU A 285 4.20 -11.21 22.54
C LEU A 285 3.78 -12.67 22.37
N LEU A 286 3.65 -13.42 23.47
CA LEU A 286 3.19 -14.82 23.45
C LEU A 286 1.70 -14.95 23.09
N GLU A 287 0.86 -14.02 23.53
CA GLU A 287 -0.56 -13.99 23.16
C GLU A 287 -0.77 -13.62 21.68
N MET A 288 0.09 -12.77 21.10
CA MET A 288 0.12 -12.48 19.67
C MET A 288 0.69 -13.63 18.82
N ALA A 289 1.66 -14.39 19.36
CA ALA A 289 2.25 -15.54 18.67
C ALA A 289 1.33 -16.76 18.66
N ASN A 290 0.35 -16.83 19.56
CA ASN A 290 -0.61 -17.92 19.61
C ASN A 290 -1.76 -17.68 18.60
N PRO A 291 -1.97 -18.58 17.62
CA PRO A 291 -3.05 -18.43 16.66
C PRO A 291 -4.40 -18.42 17.39
N THR A 292 -5.25 -17.48 17.01
CA THR A 292 -6.62 -17.35 17.53
C THR A 292 -7.33 -18.71 17.55
N PRO A 293 -8.15 -19.02 18.56
CA PRO A 293 -8.87 -20.30 18.65
C PRO A 293 -9.67 -20.63 17.38
N ALA A 294 -10.19 -19.59 16.71
CA ALA A 294 -10.89 -19.70 15.42
C ALA A 294 -9.99 -20.25 14.29
N PHE A 295 -8.69 -19.97 14.30
CA PHE A 295 -7.74 -20.51 13.33
C PHE A 295 -7.35 -21.96 13.68
N GLN A 296 -7.28 -22.31 14.97
CA GLN A 296 -7.05 -23.68 15.40
C GLN A 296 -8.22 -24.61 15.02
N ASP A 297 -9.45 -24.10 15.05
CA ASP A 297 -10.64 -24.85 14.60
C ASP A 297 -10.63 -25.11 13.08
N VAL A 298 -10.15 -24.16 12.27
CA VAL A 298 -9.98 -24.34 10.82
C VAL A 298 -8.89 -25.35 10.50
N LEU A 299 -7.78 -25.35 11.25
CA LEU A 299 -6.71 -26.35 11.09
C LEU A 299 -7.19 -27.77 11.42
N ARG A 300 -8.00 -27.93 12.47
CA ARG A 300 -8.62 -29.23 12.80
C ARG A 300 -9.58 -29.71 11.72
N GLN A 301 -10.36 -28.81 11.11
CA GLN A 301 -11.23 -29.17 9.97
C GLN A 301 -10.43 -29.63 8.75
N GLN A 302 -9.29 -29.02 8.45
CA GLN A 302 -8.43 -29.45 7.33
C GLN A 302 -7.74 -30.80 7.58
N ALA A 303 -7.37 -31.09 8.82
CA ALA A 303 -6.78 -32.38 9.19
C ALA A 303 -7.80 -33.53 9.07
N ALA A 304 -9.07 -33.30 9.44
CA ALA A 304 -10.14 -34.28 9.30
C ALA A 304 -10.48 -34.61 7.83
N MET A 305 -10.35 -33.66 6.91
CA MET A 305 -10.59 -33.92 5.47
C MET A 305 -9.49 -34.78 4.81
N HIS A 306 -8.24 -34.72 5.29
CA HIS A 306 -7.15 -35.50 4.68
C HIS A 306 -7.19 -37.00 5.00
N GLN A 307 -7.85 -37.42 6.09
CA GLN A 307 -7.97 -38.85 6.43
C GLN A 307 -8.99 -39.61 5.57
N GLN A 308 -9.88 -38.94 4.82
CA GLN A 308 -10.84 -39.61 3.95
C GLN A 308 -10.32 -39.94 2.54
N HIS A 309 -9.05 -39.64 2.21
CA HIS A 309 -8.49 -39.88 0.87
C HIS A 309 -7.35 -40.92 0.82
N GLN A 310 -7.09 -41.67 1.89
CA GLN A 310 -6.04 -42.70 1.92
C GLN A 310 -6.53 -44.16 1.99
N SER A 311 -7.81 -44.43 1.75
CA SER A 311 -8.30 -45.82 1.60
C SER A 311 -8.64 -46.14 0.13
N ALA A 312 -7.61 -46.34 -0.69
CA ALA A 312 -7.76 -47.02 -1.99
C ALA A 312 -7.48 -48.52 -1.80
N PRO A 313 -8.35 -49.42 -2.29
CA PRO A 313 -8.14 -50.87 -2.16
C PRO A 313 -6.97 -51.35 -3.04
N PRO A 314 -6.24 -52.39 -2.62
CA PRO A 314 -5.11 -52.93 -3.37
C PRO A 314 -5.56 -53.58 -4.69
N LEU A 315 -4.76 -53.37 -5.74
CA LEU A 315 -4.97 -53.88 -7.09
C LEU A 315 -4.87 -55.42 -7.16
N PRO A 316 -5.64 -56.08 -8.04
CA PRO A 316 -5.63 -57.53 -8.19
C PRO A 316 -4.34 -58.03 -8.87
N VAL A 317 -3.79 -59.10 -8.31
CA VAL A 317 -2.61 -59.83 -8.78
C VAL A 317 -2.94 -60.60 -10.06
N VAL A 318 -2.16 -60.39 -11.12
CA VAL A 318 -2.25 -61.13 -12.40
C VAL A 318 -1.44 -62.44 -12.27
N PRO A 319 -2.01 -63.61 -12.62
CA PRO A 319 -1.29 -64.88 -12.54
C PRO A 319 -0.26 -65.03 -13.68
N GLU A 320 0.90 -65.54 -13.30
CA GLU A 320 2.09 -65.81 -14.10
C GLU A 320 1.89 -67.08 -14.95
N ILE A 321 2.12 -66.97 -16.26
CA ILE A 321 1.99 -68.07 -17.23
C ILE A 321 3.23 -68.97 -17.12
N GLN A 322 3.06 -70.19 -16.61
CA GLN A 322 4.09 -71.23 -16.64
C GLN A 322 4.22 -71.77 -18.08
N THR A 323 5.40 -71.59 -18.67
CA THR A 323 5.77 -72.27 -19.92
C THR A 323 6.51 -73.55 -19.53
N GLU A 324 5.82 -74.68 -19.58
CA GLU A 324 6.43 -75.99 -19.42
C GLU A 324 7.29 -76.32 -20.66
N ALA A 325 8.59 -76.51 -20.42
CA ALA A 325 9.47 -77.21 -21.34
C ALA A 325 9.45 -78.69 -20.96
N GLN A 326 8.92 -79.54 -21.85
CA GLN A 326 9.14 -80.98 -21.82
C GLN A 326 9.65 -81.45 -23.18
N GLN A 327 10.89 -81.95 -23.12
CA GLN A 327 11.55 -83.03 -23.88
C GLN A 327 11.62 -82.95 -25.41
#